data_AF-A0A2C9UUX1-F1
#
_entry.id   AF-A0A2C9UUX1-F1
#
_cell.length_a   1.000
_cell.length_b   1.000
_cell.length_c   1.000
_cell.angle_alpha   90.00
_cell.angle_beta   90.00
_cell.angle_gamma   90.00
#
_symmetry.space_group_name_H-M   'P 1'
#
loop_
_entity.id
_entity.type
_entity.pdbx_description
1 polymer ?
#
loop_
_entity_poly.entity_id
_entity_poly.type
_entity_poly.pdbx_seq_one_letter_code
_entity_poly.pdbx_strand_id
1 'polypeptide(L)'
;MSRLVAFLLVILLVSQPAMAQKPRDFIDCLSVLVYFSSCIGYIDGRFGEPSWGCCMGVEELNRLATQNHETQKICQCIELVARLGDPPFLLANINALPIKCQTHLSFPISVKKDCSKVQ
;
A
#
# COMPACT_ATOMS: atom_id res chain seq x y z
N MET A 1 24.29 -7.78 -53.13
CA MET A 1 23.95 -8.68 -52.00
C MET A 1 24.55 -8.18 -50.67
N SER A 2 25.84 -7.82 -50.62
CA SER A 2 26.51 -7.35 -49.38
C SER A 2 25.88 -6.11 -48.72
N ARG A 3 25.32 -5.16 -49.50
CA ARG A 3 24.66 -3.96 -48.93
C ARG A 3 23.36 -4.25 -48.19
N LEU A 4 22.59 -5.24 -48.63
CA LEU A 4 21.33 -5.62 -47.98
C LEU A 4 21.59 -6.28 -46.61
N VAL A 5 22.67 -7.06 -46.52
CA VAL A 5 23.11 -7.69 -45.27
C VAL A 5 23.56 -6.63 -44.26
N ALA A 6 24.27 -5.60 -44.71
CA ALA A 6 24.66 -4.48 -43.86
C ALA A 6 23.45 -3.70 -43.32
N PHE A 7 22.45 -3.41 -44.16
CA PHE A 7 21.22 -2.73 -43.73
C PHE A 7 20.41 -3.57 -42.73
N LEU A 8 20.30 -4.90 -42.94
CA LEU A 8 19.60 -5.80 -42.04
C LEU A 8 20.27 -5.88 -40.65
N LEU A 9 21.60 -5.85 -40.60
CA LEU A 9 22.36 -5.85 -39.33
C LEU A 9 22.18 -4.55 -38.54
N VAL A 10 22.07 -3.39 -39.22
CA VAL A 10 21.82 -2.11 -38.54
C VAL A 10 20.41 -2.05 -37.96
N ILE A 11 19.40 -2.61 -38.65
CA ILE A 11 18.01 -2.62 -38.16
C ILE A 11 17.86 -3.49 -36.89
N LEU A 12 18.58 -4.62 -36.82
CA LEU A 12 18.59 -5.51 -35.65
C LEU A 12 19.29 -4.92 -34.41
N LEU A 13 20.22 -3.98 -34.59
CA LEU A 13 20.91 -3.30 -33.49
C LEU A 13 20.10 -2.15 -32.88
N VAL A 14 19.09 -1.62 -33.60
CA VAL A 14 18.25 -0.51 -33.14
C VAL A 14 16.97 -1.00 -32.45
N SER A 15 16.61 -2.28 -32.58
CA SER A 15 15.55 -2.90 -31.79
C SER A 15 16.06 -3.24 -30.39
N GLN A 16 16.35 -2.22 -29.58
CA GLN A 16 16.28 -2.42 -28.13
C GLN A 16 14.82 -2.71 -27.79
N PRO A 17 14.49 -3.83 -27.14
CA PRO A 17 13.17 -3.96 -26.56
C PRO A 17 13.09 -2.81 -25.57
N ALA A 18 12.22 -1.84 -25.85
CA ALA A 18 11.79 -0.90 -24.83
C ALA A 18 11.29 -1.82 -23.71
N MET A 19 12.10 -1.94 -22.64
CA MET A 19 11.66 -2.61 -21.44
C MET A 19 10.35 -1.93 -21.12
N ALA A 20 9.25 -2.64 -21.33
CA ALA A 20 7.96 -2.25 -20.83
C ALA A 20 8.21 -2.14 -19.34
N GLN A 21 8.46 -0.92 -18.86
CA GLN A 21 8.32 -0.60 -17.47
C GLN A 21 6.85 -0.93 -17.23
N LYS A 22 6.61 -2.14 -16.72
CA LYS A 22 5.35 -2.49 -16.10
C LYS A 22 5.05 -1.27 -15.25
N PRO A 23 3.94 -0.54 -15.50
CA PRO A 23 3.57 0.55 -14.63
C PRO A 23 3.68 -0.02 -13.23
N ARG A 24 4.57 0.53 -12.39
CA ARG A 24 4.43 0.28 -10.96
C ARG A 24 3.03 0.81 -10.70
N ASP A 25 2.08 -0.07 -10.44
CA ASP A 25 0.74 0.28 -10.01
C ASP A 25 0.92 1.00 -8.66
N PHE A 26 1.25 2.29 -8.75
CA PHE A 26 1.61 3.13 -7.65
C PHE A 26 0.32 3.43 -6.91
N ILE A 27 0.10 2.75 -5.79
CA ILE A 27 -1.18 2.87 -5.08
C ILE A 27 -1.33 4.25 -4.46
N ASP A 28 -2.20 5.11 -5.00
CA ASP A 28 -2.37 6.44 -4.43
C ASP A 28 -2.99 6.42 -3.01
N CYS A 29 -2.86 7.54 -2.30
CA CYS A 29 -3.45 7.62 -0.97
C CYS A 29 -4.97 7.48 -0.98
N LEU A 30 -5.64 7.88 -2.06
CA LEU A 30 -7.09 7.72 -2.17
C LEU A 30 -7.47 6.24 -2.09
N SER A 31 -6.75 5.37 -2.79
CA SER A 31 -6.94 3.93 -2.74
C SER A 31 -6.68 3.37 -1.34
N VAL A 32 -5.60 3.80 -0.67
CA VAL A 32 -5.32 3.41 0.72
C VAL A 32 -6.47 3.81 1.66
N LEU A 33 -6.99 5.02 1.50
CA LEU A 33 -8.11 5.52 2.29
C LEU A 33 -9.39 4.74 2.05
N VAL A 34 -9.67 4.34 0.80
CA VAL A 34 -10.84 3.49 0.48
C VAL A 34 -10.77 2.19 1.27
N TYR A 35 -9.64 1.49 1.23
CA TYR A 35 -9.46 0.24 1.98
C TYR A 35 -9.48 0.44 3.50
N PHE A 36 -8.90 1.54 4.01
CA PHE A 36 -8.75 1.76 5.45
C PHE A 36 -9.98 2.40 6.12
N SER A 37 -10.83 3.11 5.37
CA SER A 37 -11.95 3.90 5.92
C SER A 37 -12.87 3.12 6.86
N SER A 38 -13.17 1.85 6.51
CA SER A 38 -14.03 0.98 7.30
C SER A 38 -13.43 0.56 8.64
N CYS A 39 -12.14 0.77 8.85
CA CYS A 39 -11.44 0.48 10.11
C CYS A 39 -11.49 1.63 11.11
N ILE A 40 -11.72 2.87 10.66
CA ILE A 40 -11.55 4.07 11.48
C ILE A 40 -12.37 3.98 12.78
N GLY A 41 -13.66 3.66 12.69
CA GLY A 41 -14.52 3.59 13.88
C GLY A 41 -14.13 2.51 14.88
N TYR A 42 -13.49 1.42 14.45
CA TYR A 42 -12.90 0.46 15.39
C TYR A 42 -11.59 1.00 15.96
N ILE A 43 -10.72 1.56 15.11
CA ILE A 43 -9.40 2.05 15.51
C ILE A 43 -9.49 3.21 16.51
N ASP A 44 -10.48 4.08 16.38
CA ASP A 44 -10.72 5.22 17.29
C ASP A 44 -11.64 4.89 18.48
N GLY A 45 -12.13 3.64 18.56
CA GLY A 45 -12.90 3.14 19.71
C GLY A 45 -14.40 3.42 19.67
N ARG A 46 -14.95 3.99 18.59
CA ARG A 46 -16.40 4.11 18.41
C ARG A 46 -17.11 2.76 18.27
N PHE A 47 -16.41 1.76 17.77
CA PHE A 47 -16.91 0.39 17.62
C PHE A 47 -16.05 -0.60 18.40
N GLY A 48 -16.70 -1.57 19.06
CA GLY A 48 -16.00 -2.61 19.84
C GLY A 48 -15.34 -3.70 18.98
N GLU A 49 -15.75 -3.84 17.72
CA GLU A 49 -15.24 -4.85 16.79
C GLU A 49 -14.98 -4.23 15.40
N PRO A 50 -13.96 -4.70 14.66
CA PRO A 50 -13.76 -4.31 13.27
C PRO A 50 -14.90 -4.86 12.40
N SER A 51 -15.32 -4.07 11.43
CA SER A 51 -16.27 -4.53 10.42
C SER A 51 -15.61 -5.56 9.49
N TRP A 52 -16.41 -6.39 8.81
CA TRP A 52 -15.89 -7.28 7.77
C TRP A 52 -15.15 -6.51 6.67
N GLY A 53 -15.68 -5.34 6.27
CA GLY A 53 -15.04 -4.45 5.31
C GLY A 53 -13.68 -3.92 5.80
N CYS A 54 -13.53 -3.65 7.09
CA CYS A 54 -12.22 -3.32 7.66
C CYS A 54 -11.22 -4.46 7.49
N CYS A 55 -11.60 -5.68 7.85
CA CYS A 55 -10.69 -6.81 7.75
C CYS A 55 -10.28 -7.12 6.31
N MET A 56 -11.22 -7.05 5.36
CA MET A 56 -10.91 -7.17 3.91
C MET A 56 -9.99 -6.05 3.42
N GLY A 57 -10.20 -4.82 3.90
CA GLY A 57 -9.34 -3.69 3.58
C GLY A 57 -7.91 -3.87 4.10
N VAL A 58 -7.75 -4.36 5.34
CA VAL A 58 -6.44 -4.68 5.93
C VAL A 58 -5.73 -5.77 5.13
N GLU A 59 -6.44 -6.83 4.74
CA GLU A 59 -5.89 -7.90 3.93
C GLU A 59 -5.35 -7.39 2.59
N GLU A 60 -6.11 -6.52 1.90
CA GLU A 60 -5.68 -5.94 0.64
C GLU A 60 -4.48 -5.02 0.81
N LEU A 61 -4.46 -4.19 1.87
CA LEU A 61 -3.31 -3.34 2.19
C LEU A 61 -2.07 -4.18 2.55
N ASN A 62 -2.22 -5.34 3.20
CA ASN A 62 -1.10 -6.26 3.43
C ASN A 62 -0.54 -6.83 2.13
N ARG A 63 -1.42 -7.20 1.19
CA ARG A 63 -1.02 -7.67 -0.14
C ARG A 63 -0.22 -6.60 -0.87
N LEU A 64 -0.69 -5.37 -0.85
CA LEU A 64 -0.05 -4.21 -1.50
C LEU A 64 1.29 -3.85 -0.86
N ALA A 65 1.36 -3.84 0.48
CA ALA A 65 2.60 -3.61 1.21
C ALA A 65 3.67 -4.65 0.81
N THR A 66 3.28 -5.93 0.77
CA THR A 66 4.21 -7.04 0.48
C THR A 66 4.60 -7.13 -0.99
N GLN A 67 3.65 -7.06 -1.91
CA GLN A 67 3.89 -7.33 -3.34
C GLN A 67 4.48 -6.13 -4.08
N ASN A 68 4.07 -4.91 -3.70
CA ASN A 68 4.46 -3.70 -4.42
C ASN A 68 5.52 -2.88 -3.66
N HIS A 69 5.95 -3.33 -2.47
CA HIS A 69 6.86 -2.60 -1.59
C HIS A 69 6.32 -1.21 -1.21
N GLU A 70 5.00 -1.10 -1.00
CA GLU A 70 4.29 0.17 -0.75
C GLU A 70 4.12 0.48 0.75
N THR A 71 4.84 -0.23 1.63
CA THR A 71 4.71 -0.13 3.09
C THR A 71 4.83 1.31 3.60
N GLN A 72 5.84 2.05 3.12
CA GLN A 72 6.06 3.44 3.50
C GLN A 72 4.90 4.33 3.08
N LYS A 73 4.39 4.14 1.86
CA LYS A 73 3.31 4.95 1.31
C LYS A 73 1.99 4.69 2.03
N ILE A 74 1.65 3.42 2.27
CA ILE A 74 0.47 3.03 3.04
C ILE A 74 0.51 3.67 4.43
N CYS A 75 1.67 3.60 5.11
CA CYS A 75 1.87 4.27 6.40
C CYS A 75 1.59 5.77 6.31
N GLN A 76 2.22 6.48 5.38
CA GLN A 76 2.08 7.93 5.22
C GLN A 76 0.63 8.35 4.96
N CYS A 77 -0.10 7.61 4.14
CA CYS A 77 -1.50 7.91 3.85
C CYS A 77 -2.39 7.72 5.08
N ILE A 78 -2.17 6.65 5.86
CA ILE A 78 -2.92 6.41 7.11
C ILE A 78 -2.55 7.41 8.19
N GLU A 79 -1.29 7.84 8.24
CA GLU A 79 -0.80 8.86 9.17
C GLU A 79 -1.56 10.19 9.00
N LEU A 80 -1.89 10.58 7.76
CA LEU A 80 -2.71 11.77 7.50
C LEU A 80 -4.09 11.65 8.16
N VAL A 81 -4.72 10.47 8.11
CA VAL A 81 -6.00 10.23 8.79
C VAL A 81 -5.84 10.31 10.30
N ALA A 82 -4.79 9.68 10.84
CA ALA A 82 -4.52 9.66 12.27
C ALA A 82 -4.30 11.07 12.83
N ARG A 83 -3.65 11.96 12.07
CA ARG A 83 -3.40 13.36 12.46
C ARG A 83 -4.66 14.23 12.45
N LEU A 84 -5.63 13.92 11.59
CA LEU A 84 -6.88 14.68 11.43
C LEU A 84 -8.04 14.08 12.25
N GLY A 85 -7.92 12.84 12.69
CA GLY A 85 -8.97 12.10 13.38
C GLY A 85 -9.21 12.59 14.81
N ASP A 86 -10.49 12.77 15.13
CA ASP A 86 -11.00 12.99 16.48
C ASP A 86 -12.21 12.04 16.69
N PRO A 87 -12.16 11.10 17.65
CA PRO A 87 -11.11 10.88 18.65
C PRO A 87 -9.80 10.31 18.06
N PRO A 88 -8.67 10.43 18.78
CA PRO A 88 -7.40 9.90 18.32
C PRO A 88 -7.42 8.37 18.25
N PHE A 89 -6.61 7.81 17.36
CA PHE A 89 -6.47 6.36 17.23
C PHE A 89 -5.97 5.71 18.52
N LEU A 90 -6.60 4.61 18.90
CA LEU A 90 -6.27 3.87 20.10
C LEU A 90 -5.23 2.79 19.79
N LEU A 91 -4.06 2.89 20.44
CA LEU A 91 -2.97 1.91 20.29
C LEU A 91 -3.43 0.48 20.61
N ALA A 92 -4.30 0.32 21.61
CA ALA A 92 -4.85 -0.98 21.98
C ALA A 92 -5.64 -1.61 20.81
N ASN A 93 -6.45 -0.81 20.11
CA ASN A 93 -7.29 -1.30 19.02
C ASN A 93 -6.45 -1.61 17.79
N ILE A 94 -5.44 -0.79 17.48
CA ILE A 94 -4.44 -1.07 16.44
C ILE A 94 -3.75 -2.42 16.71
N ASN A 95 -3.27 -2.66 17.92
CA ASN A 95 -2.57 -3.89 18.27
C ASN A 95 -3.48 -5.13 18.24
N ALA A 96 -4.77 -4.96 18.54
CA ALA A 96 -5.75 -6.04 18.51
C ALA A 96 -6.32 -6.31 17.11
N LEU A 97 -6.18 -5.38 16.17
CA LEU A 97 -6.74 -5.48 14.82
C LEU A 97 -6.34 -6.78 14.08
N PRO A 98 -5.05 -7.18 14.02
CA PRO A 98 -4.64 -8.35 13.24
C PRO A 98 -5.24 -9.64 13.82
N ILE A 99 -5.30 -9.72 15.15
CA ILE A 99 -5.87 -10.88 15.86
C ILE A 99 -7.37 -10.98 15.58
N LYS A 100 -8.10 -9.87 15.69
CA LYS A 100 -9.55 -9.85 15.45
C LYS A 100 -9.91 -10.11 13.99
N CYS A 101 -9.11 -9.62 13.05
CA CYS A 101 -9.28 -9.86 11.62
C CYS A 101 -8.64 -11.17 11.14
N GLN A 102 -8.06 -11.98 12.03
CA GLN A 102 -7.38 -13.25 11.71
C GLN A 102 -6.34 -13.09 10.58
N THR A 103 -5.61 -11.98 10.62
CA THR A 103 -4.62 -11.58 9.60
C THR A 103 -3.37 -11.04 10.28
N HIS A 104 -2.44 -10.49 9.51
CA HIS A 104 -1.24 -9.81 10.00
C HIS A 104 -1.31 -8.31 9.69
N LEU A 105 -0.26 -7.57 10.01
CA LEU A 105 -0.14 -6.16 9.62
C LEU A 105 1.24 -5.94 9.03
N SER A 106 1.33 -5.88 7.70
CA SER A 106 2.59 -5.68 6.95
C SER A 106 3.01 -4.21 6.89
N PHE A 107 2.23 -3.30 7.44
CA PHE A 107 2.48 -1.86 7.45
C PHE A 107 2.20 -1.27 8.84
N PRO A 108 2.93 -0.23 9.26
CA PRO A 108 2.63 0.40 10.54
C PRO A 108 1.38 1.28 10.46
N ILE A 109 0.45 1.10 11.40
CA ILE A 109 -0.59 2.07 11.75
C ILE A 109 -0.14 2.71 13.06
N SER A 110 0.14 4.01 13.07
CA SER A 110 0.63 4.64 14.29
C SER A 110 -0.05 5.95 14.61
N VAL A 111 -0.28 6.13 15.90
CA VAL A 111 -0.73 7.39 16.52
C VAL A 111 0.40 8.44 16.58
N LYS A 112 1.67 8.04 16.39
CA LYS A 112 2.86 8.92 16.48
C LYS A 112 4.01 8.61 15.52
N LYS A 113 4.05 7.46 14.84
CA LYS A 113 5.29 7.01 14.16
C LYS A 113 5.48 7.70 12.82
N ASP A 114 6.63 8.37 12.79
CA ASP A 114 7.36 8.86 11.64
C ASP A 114 7.48 7.79 10.53
N CYS A 115 6.55 7.84 9.58
CA CYS A 115 6.56 6.96 8.41
C CYS A 115 7.78 7.21 7.50
N SER A 116 8.61 8.25 7.75
CA SER A 116 9.82 8.50 6.95
C SER A 116 10.92 7.46 7.19
N LYS A 117 10.80 6.62 8.22
CA LYS A 117 11.79 5.58 8.58
C LYS A 117 11.33 4.16 8.25
N VAL A 118 10.19 4.02 7.58
CA VAL A 118 9.68 2.73 7.11
C VAL A 118 10.49 2.31 5.89
N GLN A 119 11.02 1.08 5.91
CA GLN A 119 11.77 0.45 4.82
C GLN A 119 10.87 -0.46 3.98
#